data_AF-A0A9E1VG66-F1
#
_entry.id   AF-A0A9E1VG66-F1
#
_cell.length_a   1.000
_cell.length_b   1.000
_cell.length_c   1.000
_cell.angle_alpha   90.00
_cell.angle_beta   90.00
_cell.angle_gamma   90.00
#
_symmetry.space_group_name_H-M   'P 1'
#
loop_
_entity.id
_entity.type
_entity.pdbx_description
1 polymer ?
#
loop_
_entity_poly.entity_id
_entity_poly.type
_entity_poly.pdbx_seq_one_letter_code
_entity_poly.pdbx_strand_id
1 'polypeptide(L)'
;MAFRYLEPMYGFSAEQTHVAVSDGAQKKLLQMADALLGTDDLIAIYIPEGTEEVYQVGNMRGRVVGAVRLIDMPPGNEIEDYYFEDWDGTRRWPVGWPCAVVYAPPVQDCPTLRTLVDQYHGRNSFQPYVARLQYGPVELDPPVAKALEAWFDRLN
;
A
#
# COMPACT_ATOMS: atom_id res chain seq x y z
N MET A 1 -15.16 -0.27 -7.99
CA MET A 1 -14.14 -0.46 -6.96
C MET A 1 -13.30 -1.65 -7.34
N ALA A 2 -12.07 -1.40 -7.78
CA ALA A 2 -11.08 -2.41 -8.09
C ALA A 2 -9.77 -2.10 -7.36
N PHE A 3 -8.99 -3.13 -7.04
CA PHE A 3 -7.62 -2.92 -6.53
C PHE A 3 -6.70 -2.60 -7.72
N ARG A 4 -6.13 -1.39 -7.76
CA ARG A 4 -5.33 -0.94 -8.91
C ARG A 4 -3.85 -0.77 -8.61
N TYR A 5 -3.50 -0.35 -7.41
CA TYR A 5 -2.12 -0.15 -7.01
C TYR A 5 -1.77 -0.96 -5.76
N LEU A 6 -0.49 -1.27 -5.63
CA LEU A 6 0.13 -1.83 -4.44
C LEU A 6 1.15 -0.83 -3.92
N GLU A 7 0.99 -0.41 -2.67
CA GLU A 7 1.90 0.49 -1.98
C GLU A 7 2.62 -0.23 -0.84
N PRO A 8 3.97 -0.24 -0.81
CA PRO A 8 4.72 -0.78 0.30
C PRO A 8 4.74 0.21 1.48
N MET A 9 4.30 -0.22 2.66
CA MET A 9 4.40 0.56 3.90
C MET A 9 5.07 -0.24 5.03
N TYR A 10 5.37 0.41 6.16
CA TYR A 10 6.03 -0.22 7.31
C TYR A 10 5.04 -0.64 8.39
N GLY A 11 3.86 -0.01 8.39
CA GLY A 11 2.72 -0.37 9.20
C GLY A 11 1.42 0.10 8.53
N PHE A 12 0.30 -0.25 9.14
CA PHE A 12 -1.03 0.15 8.70
C PHE A 12 -1.99 0.10 9.90
N SER A 13 -2.89 1.06 10.00
CA SER A 13 -3.97 1.05 11.00
C SER A 13 -5.29 1.50 10.39
N ALA A 14 -6.39 1.25 11.10
CA ALA A 14 -7.71 1.71 10.69
C ALA A 14 -7.85 3.24 10.72
N GLU A 15 -6.98 3.94 11.45
CA GLU A 15 -6.91 5.39 11.51
C GLU A 15 -5.96 6.02 10.48
N GLN A 16 -5.43 5.24 9.52
CA GLN A 16 -4.51 5.76 8.50
C GLN A 16 -5.17 6.91 7.71
N THR A 17 -4.50 8.07 7.66
CA THR A 17 -5.03 9.29 7.03
C THR A 17 -4.40 9.60 5.68
N HIS A 18 -3.30 8.97 5.34
CA HIS A 18 -2.56 9.19 4.10
C HIS A 18 -1.64 8.01 3.76
N VAL A 19 -1.21 7.91 2.52
CA VAL A 19 -0.07 7.08 2.10
C VAL A 19 1.13 8.00 1.86
N ALA A 20 2.34 7.55 2.17
CA ALA A 20 3.56 8.32 1.95
C ALA A 20 4.60 7.43 1.27
N VAL A 21 5.43 8.03 0.41
CA VAL A 21 6.41 7.32 -0.43
C VAL A 21 7.83 7.79 -0.16
N SER A 22 8.81 6.95 -0.46
CA SER A 22 10.23 7.30 -0.31
C SER A 22 10.65 8.45 -1.20
N ASP A 23 11.76 9.08 -0.81
CA ASP A 23 12.42 10.07 -1.66
C ASP A 23 12.76 9.44 -3.03
N GLY A 24 12.45 10.16 -4.11
CA GLY A 24 12.53 9.65 -5.49
C GLY A 24 11.29 8.91 -6.03
N ALA A 25 10.31 8.56 -5.20
CA ALA A 25 9.06 7.93 -5.63
C ALA A 25 7.92 8.94 -5.91
N GLN A 26 8.15 10.24 -5.73
CA GLN A 26 7.17 11.31 -5.92
C GLN A 26 6.46 11.22 -7.28
N LYS A 27 7.20 10.96 -8.37
CA LYS A 27 6.59 10.83 -9.71
C LYS A 27 5.57 9.69 -9.78
N LYS A 28 5.84 8.57 -9.11
CA LYS A 28 4.93 7.41 -9.07
C LYS A 28 3.72 7.70 -8.19
N LEU A 29 3.89 8.40 -7.08
CA LEU A 29 2.77 8.90 -6.27
C LEU A 29 1.83 9.77 -7.11
N LEU A 30 2.37 10.75 -7.85
CA LEU A 30 1.58 11.62 -8.72
C LEU A 30 0.86 10.85 -9.83
N GLN A 31 1.52 9.86 -10.45
CA GLN A 31 0.91 8.99 -11.45
C GLN A 31 -0.24 8.16 -10.87
N MET A 32 -0.04 7.59 -9.68
CA MET A 32 -1.07 6.86 -8.95
C MET A 32 -2.25 7.76 -8.59
N ALA A 33 -1.98 8.99 -8.13
CA ALA A 33 -3.02 9.96 -7.81
C ALA A 33 -3.85 10.35 -9.04
N ASP A 34 -3.21 10.71 -10.14
CA ASP A 34 -3.87 11.03 -11.42
C ASP A 34 -4.76 9.87 -11.91
N ALA A 35 -4.31 8.63 -11.72
CA ALA A 35 -5.04 7.45 -12.13
C ALA A 35 -6.24 7.09 -11.22
N LEU A 36 -6.27 7.54 -9.96
CA LEU A 36 -7.22 7.09 -8.93
C LEU A 36 -8.17 8.18 -8.42
N LEU A 37 -7.79 9.46 -8.48
CA LEU A 37 -8.65 10.54 -7.99
C LEU A 37 -9.97 10.60 -8.74
N GLY A 38 -11.06 10.84 -8.00
CA GLY A 38 -12.41 10.80 -8.53
C GLY A 38 -12.94 9.40 -8.87
N THR A 39 -12.20 8.33 -8.54
CA THR A 39 -12.63 6.95 -8.71
C THR A 39 -12.89 6.27 -7.36
N ASP A 40 -13.57 5.12 -7.40
CA ASP A 40 -13.72 4.22 -6.24
C ASP A 40 -12.63 3.13 -6.20
N ASP A 41 -11.54 3.28 -6.95
CA ASP A 41 -10.49 2.28 -6.99
C ASP A 41 -9.53 2.41 -5.80
N LEU A 42 -8.93 1.28 -5.44
CA LEU A 42 -8.21 1.11 -4.18
C LEU A 42 -6.72 0.89 -4.39
N ILE A 43 -5.97 1.32 -3.38
CA ILE A 43 -4.56 0.98 -3.16
C ILE A 43 -4.52 -0.12 -2.11
N ALA A 44 -3.93 -1.27 -2.45
CA ALA A 44 -3.59 -2.30 -1.50
C ALA A 44 -2.33 -1.89 -0.71
N ILE A 45 -2.39 -2.02 0.61
CA ILE A 45 -1.23 -1.73 1.49
C ILE A 45 -0.50 -3.03 1.79
N TYR A 46 0.74 -3.14 1.34
CA TYR A 46 1.62 -4.29 1.58
C TYR A 46 2.70 -3.95 2.58
N ILE A 47 2.94 -4.81 3.57
CA ILE A 47 4.06 -4.66 4.49
C ILE A 47 5.20 -5.59 4.05
N PRO A 48 6.34 -5.07 3.57
CA PRO A 48 7.45 -5.90 3.10
C PRO A 48 7.94 -6.93 4.12
N GLU A 49 8.36 -8.10 3.64
CA GLU A 49 8.93 -9.16 4.49
C GLU A 49 10.18 -8.69 5.26
N GLY A 50 10.93 -7.75 4.67
CA GLY A 50 12.17 -7.19 5.25
C GLY A 50 11.99 -5.97 6.17
N THR A 51 10.75 -5.51 6.43
CA THR A 51 10.51 -4.35 7.32
C THR A 51 11.02 -4.65 8.73
N GLU A 52 11.83 -3.77 9.32
CA GLU A 52 12.44 -3.98 10.65
C GLU A 52 11.42 -4.02 11.80
N GLU A 53 11.78 -4.62 12.95
CA GLU A 53 10.84 -4.85 14.07
C GLU A 53 10.43 -3.55 14.77
N VAL A 54 11.31 -2.55 14.76
CA VAL A 54 11.08 -1.23 15.38
C VAL A 54 9.83 -0.52 14.83
N TYR A 55 9.42 -0.86 13.59
CA TYR A 55 8.27 -0.27 12.94
C TYR A 55 6.94 -1.02 13.18
N GLN A 56 6.95 -2.15 13.90
CA GLN A 56 5.76 -3.01 14.00
C GLN A 56 5.19 -3.18 15.41
N VAL A 57 3.87 -3.00 15.49
CA VAL A 57 3.01 -3.62 16.50
C VAL A 57 2.28 -4.80 15.82
N GLY A 58 2.87 -6.01 15.81
CA GLY A 58 2.20 -7.25 15.36
C GLY A 58 2.88 -8.06 14.23
N ASN A 59 2.14 -9.00 13.63
CA ASN A 59 2.60 -9.98 12.63
C ASN A 59 2.25 -9.58 11.17
N MET A 60 2.45 -8.31 10.81
CA MET A 60 1.99 -7.76 9.52
C MET A 60 2.91 -8.06 8.34
N ARG A 61 4.18 -8.43 8.58
CA ARG A 61 5.18 -8.71 7.54
C ARG A 61 4.68 -9.68 6.47
N GLY A 62 4.97 -9.34 5.21
CA GLY A 62 4.67 -10.16 4.05
C GLY A 62 3.19 -10.18 3.65
N ARG A 63 2.33 -9.39 4.31
CA ARG A 63 0.88 -9.39 4.08
C ARG A 63 0.40 -8.14 3.39
N VAL A 64 -0.71 -8.29 2.66
CA VAL A 64 -1.54 -7.17 2.22
C VAL A 64 -2.53 -6.90 3.34
N VAL A 65 -2.32 -5.84 4.10
CA VAL A 65 -2.94 -5.62 5.43
C VAL A 65 -4.19 -4.75 5.40
N GLY A 66 -4.50 -4.17 4.24
CA GLY A 66 -5.67 -3.34 4.09
C GLY A 66 -5.72 -2.66 2.74
N ALA A 67 -6.68 -1.76 2.60
CA ALA A 67 -6.89 -0.99 1.40
C ALA A 67 -7.33 0.43 1.75
N VAL A 68 -6.84 1.38 0.96
CA VAL A 68 -7.22 2.78 1.07
C VAL A 68 -7.68 3.30 -0.27
N ARG A 69 -8.50 4.35 -0.24
CA ARG A 69 -8.88 5.15 -1.39
C ARG A 69 -8.26 6.53 -1.25
N LEU A 70 -7.62 7.04 -2.30
CA LEU A 70 -7.14 8.43 -2.30
C LEU A 70 -8.32 9.38 -2.26
N ILE A 71 -8.15 10.48 -1.52
CA ILE A 71 -9.12 11.58 -1.50
C ILE A 71 -8.47 12.84 -2.08
N ASP A 72 -9.30 13.80 -2.46
CA ASP A 72 -8.81 15.08 -2.98
C ASP A 72 -7.90 15.77 -1.96
N MET A 73 -6.85 16.40 -2.46
CA MET A 73 -5.95 17.20 -1.64
C MET A 73 -6.76 18.34 -0.99
N PRO A 74 -6.76 18.46 0.35
CA PRO A 74 -7.46 19.54 1.03
C PRO A 74 -6.95 20.91 0.59
N PRO A 75 -7.82 21.94 0.53
CA PRO A 75 -7.41 23.29 0.17
C PRO A 75 -6.29 23.80 1.08
N GLY A 76 -5.19 24.25 0.47
CA GLY A 76 -4.04 24.81 1.19
C GLY A 76 -3.00 23.78 1.63
N ASN A 77 -3.22 22.50 1.35
CA ASN A 77 -2.23 21.45 1.62
C ASN A 77 -1.52 21.03 0.34
N GLU A 78 -0.28 20.55 0.51
CA GLU A 78 0.59 20.01 -0.54
C GLU A 78 0.99 18.57 -0.19
N ILE A 79 1.62 17.84 -1.13
CA ILE A 79 2.01 16.45 -0.90
C ILE A 79 3.07 16.33 0.21
N GLU A 80 3.85 17.39 0.43
CA GLU A 80 4.88 17.53 1.46
C GLU A 80 4.29 17.62 2.88
N ASP A 81 2.99 17.91 3.02
CA ASP A 81 2.29 17.93 4.30
C ASP A 81 1.89 16.53 4.79
N TYR A 82 1.97 15.53 3.92
CA TYR A 82 1.57 14.14 4.19
C TYR A 82 2.77 13.21 4.23
N TYR A 83 3.69 13.49 5.15
CA TYR A 83 4.94 12.76 5.30
C TYR A 83 4.85 11.71 6.41
N PHE A 84 5.76 10.72 6.36
CA PHE A 84 5.94 9.75 7.43
C PHE A 84 7.25 10.01 8.18
N GLU A 85 7.16 10.15 9.50
CA GLU A 85 8.31 10.27 10.40
C GLU A 85 8.91 8.90 10.69
N ASP A 86 10.22 8.82 10.64
CA ASP A 86 10.98 7.68 11.13
C ASP A 86 11.05 7.68 12.67
N TRP A 87 11.48 6.58 13.27
CA TRP A 87 11.65 6.47 14.72
C TRP A 87 12.67 7.47 15.30
N ASP A 88 13.57 7.99 14.47
CA ASP A 88 14.56 9.02 14.82
C ASP A 88 14.06 10.47 14.58
N GLY A 89 12.81 10.62 14.13
CA GLY A 89 12.18 11.92 13.83
C GLY A 89 12.55 12.49 12.46
N THR A 90 13.31 11.77 11.63
CA THR A 90 13.56 12.19 10.24
C THR A 90 12.35 11.92 9.36
N ARG A 91 12.20 12.66 8.25
CA ARG A 91 11.16 12.38 7.25
C ARG A 91 11.59 11.21 6.38
N ARG A 92 11.31 9.98 6.82
CA ARG A 92 11.62 8.75 6.07
C ARG A 92 10.98 8.77 4.69
N TRP A 93 9.70 9.13 4.66
CA TRP A 93 8.92 9.31 3.44
C TRP A 93 8.45 10.77 3.36
N PRO A 94 9.11 11.60 2.55
CA PRO A 94 8.97 13.05 2.65
C PRO A 94 7.68 13.59 2.03
N VAL A 95 6.99 12.81 1.21
CA VAL A 95 5.76 13.22 0.51
C VAL A 95 4.73 12.10 0.50
N GLY A 96 3.46 12.48 0.45
CA GLY A 96 2.34 11.55 0.44
C GLY A 96 1.05 12.16 -0.08
N TRP A 97 -0.02 11.40 0.06
CA TRP A 97 -1.35 11.78 -0.41
C TRP A 97 -2.41 11.35 0.59
N PRO A 98 -3.38 12.23 0.92
CA PRO A 98 -4.46 11.90 1.86
C PRO A 98 -5.32 10.74 1.36
N CYS A 99 -5.76 9.88 2.28
CA CYS A 99 -6.57 8.72 1.94
C CYS A 99 -7.65 8.44 3.00
N ALA A 100 -8.67 7.70 2.58
CA ALA A 100 -9.62 7.07 3.48
C ALA A 100 -9.38 5.56 3.51
N VAL A 101 -9.32 4.98 4.71
CA VAL A 101 -9.29 3.52 4.89
C VAL A 101 -10.62 2.92 4.45
N VAL A 102 -10.54 1.95 3.54
CA VAL A 102 -11.69 1.17 3.07
C VAL A 102 -11.70 -0.21 3.71
N TYR A 103 -10.52 -0.85 3.81
CA TYR A 103 -10.36 -2.15 4.46
C TYR A 103 -9.24 -2.14 5.48
N ALA A 104 -9.54 -2.62 6.70
CA ALA A 104 -8.58 -2.85 7.77
C ALA A 104 -8.97 -4.09 8.61
N PRO A 105 -8.97 -5.29 8.01
CA PRO A 105 -9.30 -6.51 8.74
C PRO A 105 -8.22 -6.87 9.76
N PRO A 106 -8.52 -7.77 10.71
CA PRO A 106 -7.51 -8.32 11.60
C PRO A 106 -6.36 -8.97 10.83
N VAL A 107 -5.12 -8.75 11.27
CA VAL A 107 -3.90 -9.16 10.55
C VAL A 107 -3.85 -10.67 10.22
N GLN A 108 -4.43 -11.51 11.08
CA GLN A 108 -4.50 -12.96 10.86
C GLN A 108 -5.32 -13.35 9.63
N ASP A 109 -6.28 -12.52 9.23
CA ASP A 109 -7.17 -12.74 8.09
C ASP A 109 -6.61 -12.16 6.79
N CYS A 110 -5.51 -11.39 6.87
CA CYS A 110 -4.86 -10.76 5.73
C CYS A 110 -4.06 -11.78 4.89
N PRO A 111 -4.17 -11.77 3.55
CA PRO A 111 -3.42 -12.69 2.71
C PRO A 111 -1.93 -12.32 2.69
N THR A 112 -1.07 -13.32 2.53
CA THR A 112 0.34 -13.06 2.23
C THR A 112 0.49 -12.72 0.75
N LEU A 113 1.28 -11.70 0.42
CA LEU A 113 1.52 -11.33 -0.97
C LEU A 113 2.24 -12.47 -1.71
N ARG A 114 3.15 -13.17 -1.03
CA ARG A 114 3.87 -14.32 -1.56
C ARG A 114 2.93 -15.41 -2.06
N THR A 115 1.95 -15.83 -1.24
CA THR A 115 1.01 -16.87 -1.66
C THR A 115 0.22 -16.44 -2.90
N LEU A 116 -0.21 -15.17 -2.96
CA LEU A 116 -0.90 -14.64 -4.14
C LEU A 116 0.01 -14.66 -5.38
N VAL A 117 1.23 -14.13 -5.28
CA VAL A 117 2.15 -14.07 -6.42
C VAL A 117 2.55 -15.47 -6.88
N ASP A 118 2.88 -16.38 -5.96
CA ASP A 118 3.25 -17.76 -6.30
C ASP A 118 2.11 -18.52 -6.97
N GLN A 119 0.86 -18.26 -6.57
CA GLN A 119 -0.32 -18.87 -7.15
C GLN A 119 -0.56 -18.42 -8.60
N TYR A 120 -0.40 -17.13 -8.90
CA TYR A 120 -0.75 -16.57 -10.22
C TYR A 120 0.42 -16.41 -11.19
N HIS A 121 1.64 -16.30 -10.67
CA HIS A 121 2.86 -16.12 -11.47
C HIS A 121 3.86 -17.27 -11.29
N GLY A 122 3.63 -18.24 -10.39
CA GLY A 122 4.50 -19.37 -10.13
C GLY A 122 5.50 -19.16 -8.99
N ARG A 123 5.99 -20.26 -8.41
CA ARG A 123 6.77 -20.34 -7.15
C ARG A 123 8.08 -19.54 -7.08
N ASN A 124 8.57 -19.00 -8.19
CA ASN A 124 9.83 -18.24 -8.25
C ASN A 124 9.61 -16.76 -8.63
N SER A 125 8.35 -16.33 -8.74
CA SER A 125 8.00 -15.01 -9.26
C SER A 125 7.90 -13.94 -8.18
N PHE A 126 7.90 -14.33 -6.90
CA PHE A 126 7.78 -13.38 -5.80
C PHE A 126 8.89 -12.33 -5.77
N GLN A 127 10.17 -12.74 -5.85
CA GLN A 127 11.30 -11.80 -5.76
C GLN A 127 11.29 -10.75 -6.90
N PRO A 128 11.15 -11.13 -8.18
CA PRO A 128 10.96 -10.15 -9.26
C PRO A 128 9.73 -9.26 -9.08
N TYR A 129 8.65 -9.79 -8.52
CA TYR A 129 7.42 -9.03 -8.29
C TYR A 129 7.64 -7.92 -7.26
N VAL A 130 8.19 -8.25 -6.09
CA VAL A 130 8.43 -7.25 -5.03
C VAL A 130 9.58 -6.29 -5.35
N ALA A 131 10.52 -6.67 -6.22
CA ALA A 131 11.56 -5.75 -6.68
C ALA A 131 10.98 -4.48 -7.35
N ARG A 132 9.79 -4.57 -7.97
CA ARG A 132 9.09 -3.42 -8.55
C ARG A 132 8.73 -2.36 -7.51
N LEU A 133 8.50 -2.77 -6.26
CA LEU A 133 8.08 -1.91 -5.14
C LEU A 133 9.24 -1.12 -4.53
N GLN A 134 10.50 -1.44 -4.86
CA GLN A 134 11.68 -0.76 -4.30
C GLN A 134 11.70 0.75 -4.58
N TYR A 135 10.97 1.18 -5.62
CA TYR A 135 10.91 2.57 -6.06
C TYR A 135 9.54 3.21 -5.83
N GLY A 136 8.73 2.66 -4.91
CA GLY A 136 7.41 3.17 -4.55
C GLY A 136 6.24 2.42 -5.22
N PRO A 137 5.08 3.05 -5.37
CA PRO A 137 3.85 2.38 -5.79
C PRO A 137 3.98 1.74 -7.17
N VAL A 138 3.26 0.63 -7.34
CA VAL A 138 3.16 -0.07 -8.63
C VAL A 138 1.72 -0.43 -8.92
N GLU A 139 1.37 -0.44 -10.20
CA GLU A 139 0.12 -1.04 -10.64
C GLU A 139 0.13 -2.54 -10.32
N LEU A 140 -0.99 -3.02 -9.81
CA LEU A 140 -1.21 -4.43 -9.55
C LEU A 140 -1.39 -5.18 -10.86
N ASP A 141 -0.80 -6.36 -10.93
CA ASP A 141 -1.04 -7.26 -12.05
C ASP A 141 -2.50 -7.76 -11.97
N PRO A 142 -3.26 -7.77 -13.08
CA PRO A 142 -4.70 -8.06 -13.05
C PRO A 142 -5.12 -9.35 -12.32
N PRO A 143 -4.37 -10.47 -12.40
CA PRO A 143 -4.69 -11.66 -11.63
C PRO A 143 -4.59 -11.46 -10.11
N VAL A 144 -3.57 -10.72 -9.65
CA VAL A 144 -3.37 -10.43 -8.22
C VAL A 144 -4.42 -9.44 -7.72
N ALA A 145 -4.73 -8.41 -8.51
CA ALA A 145 -5.82 -7.47 -8.22
C ALA A 145 -7.16 -8.18 -7.98
N LYS A 146 -7.59 -9.02 -8.93
CA LYS A 146 -8.84 -9.81 -8.80
C LYS A 146 -8.85 -10.75 -7.60
N ALA A 147 -7.70 -11.33 -7.26
CA ALA A 147 -7.58 -12.19 -6.11
C ALA A 147 -7.72 -11.41 -4.79
N LEU A 148 -7.21 -10.19 -4.74
CA LEU A 148 -7.38 -9.28 -3.60
C LEU A 148 -8.84 -8.82 -3.48
N GLU A 149 -9.47 -8.42 -4.58
CA GLU A 149 -10.91 -8.09 -4.61
C GLU A 149 -11.74 -9.23 -4.00
N ALA A 150 -11.59 -10.44 -4.54
CA ALA A 150 -12.30 -11.61 -4.04
C ALA A 150 -11.95 -11.98 -2.59
N TRP A 151 -10.77 -11.57 -2.08
CA TRP A 151 -10.40 -11.79 -0.69
C TRP A 151 -11.10 -10.81 0.23
N PHE A 152 -10.99 -9.51 -0.03
CA PHE A 152 -11.56 -8.48 0.83
C PHE A 152 -13.08 -8.44 0.77
N ASP A 153 -13.70 -8.77 -0.37
CA ASP A 153 -15.16 -8.90 -0.47
C ASP A 153 -15.73 -10.02 0.42
N ARG A 154 -14.94 -11.03 0.78
CA ARG A 154 -15.36 -12.11 1.70
C ARG A 154 -15.29 -11.70 3.18
N LEU A 155 -14.63 -10.59 3.49
CA LEU A 155 -14.42 -10.10 4.86
C LEU A 155 -15.44 -9.01 5.26
N ASN A 156 -16.22 -8.50 4.30
CA ASN A 156 -17.36 -7.60 4.52
C ASN A 156 -18.67 -8.37 4.64
#